data_AF-A0A5D0NPY8-F1
#
_entry.id   AF-A0A5D0NPY8-F1
#
_cell.length_a   1.000
_cell.length_b   1.000
_cell.length_c   1.000
_cell.angle_alpha   90.00
_cell.angle_beta   90.00
_cell.angle_gamma   90.00
#
_symmetry.space_group_name_H-M   'P 1'
#
loop_
_entity.id
_entity.type
_entity.pdbx_description
1 polymer ?
#
loop_
_entity_poly.entity_id
_entity_poly.type
_entity_poly.pdbx_seq_one_letter_code
_entity_poly.pdbx_strand_id
1 'polypeptide(L)'
;MPANLAGGKVGLNSGMVQLQTVATALVPEMQARAFPSGTLSRPAKDGQEDHNTMANASARNLRENQVRLDTVLAVQYLMSAQGVDLVVRGIRDRAAPPRLGAGTRRIQDVIRRAIAELRDDRNLTPDLERMVRMVNGQAGEGLLSAVRGRAD
;
A
#
# COMPACT_ATOMS: atom_id res chain seq x y z
N MET A 1 -8.28 -12.67 -14.98
CA MET A 1 -7.08 -12.67 -14.12
C MET A 1 -7.12 -13.93 -13.29
N PRO A 2 -5.97 -14.57 -13.01
CA PRO A 2 -5.93 -15.71 -12.11
C PRO A 2 -6.38 -15.29 -10.70
N ALA A 3 -6.97 -16.23 -9.96
CA ALA A 3 -7.38 -16.01 -8.58
C ALA A 3 -6.17 -15.49 -7.76
N ASN A 4 -6.42 -14.49 -6.91
CA ASN A 4 -5.43 -13.86 -6.03
C ASN A 4 -4.16 -13.36 -6.75
N LEU A 5 -4.22 -13.10 -8.06
CA LEU A 5 -3.06 -12.69 -8.87
C LEU A 5 -1.89 -13.70 -8.83
N ALA A 6 -2.20 -14.99 -8.70
CA ALA A 6 -1.19 -16.05 -8.74
C ALA A 6 -0.40 -16.02 -10.06
N GLY A 7 0.93 -16.03 -9.98
CA GLY A 7 1.82 -16.06 -11.15
C GLY A 7 2.10 -17.45 -11.71
N GLY A 8 1.84 -18.48 -10.90
CA GLY A 8 2.07 -19.89 -11.17
C GLY A 8 0.75 -20.66 -11.24
N LYS A 9 0.82 -21.99 -11.18
CA LYS A 9 -0.39 -22.83 -11.28
C LYS A 9 -1.32 -22.58 -10.08
N VAL A 10 -2.52 -22.07 -10.36
CA VAL A 10 -3.57 -21.84 -9.37
C VAL A 10 -3.91 -23.14 -8.63
N GLY A 11 -4.11 -23.05 -7.31
CA GLY A 11 -4.36 -24.20 -6.43
C GLY A 11 -3.09 -24.77 -5.82
N LEU A 12 -1.97 -24.80 -6.56
CA LEU A 12 -0.64 -25.01 -5.99
C LEU A 12 -0.05 -23.70 -5.44
N ASN A 13 -0.38 -22.59 -6.08
CA ASN A 13 0.00 -21.25 -5.68
C ASN A 13 -1.24 -20.49 -5.18
N SER A 14 -1.11 -19.89 -4.00
CA SER A 14 -2.10 -19.04 -3.35
C SER A 14 -2.03 -17.59 -3.83
N GLY A 15 -0.91 -17.19 -4.45
CA GLY A 15 -0.71 -15.85 -4.98
C GLY A 15 -0.59 -14.80 -3.88
N MET A 16 -1.22 -13.64 -4.09
CA MET A 16 -1.11 -12.47 -3.21
C MET A 16 -2.18 -12.39 -2.11
N VAL A 17 -2.90 -13.47 -1.85
CA VAL A 17 -4.02 -13.48 -0.89
C VAL A 17 -3.60 -12.99 0.50
N GLN A 18 -2.43 -13.41 0.98
CA GLN A 18 -1.93 -13.02 2.30
C GLN A 18 -1.61 -11.51 2.38
N LEU A 19 -1.04 -10.92 1.32
CA LEU A 19 -0.82 -9.48 1.25
C LEU A 19 -2.16 -8.73 1.28
N GLN A 20 -3.15 -9.19 0.52
CA GLN A 20 -4.49 -8.61 0.54
C GLN A 20 -5.09 -8.68 1.96
N THR A 21 -4.98 -9.82 2.65
CA THR A 21 -5.46 -9.98 4.03
C THR A 21 -4.82 -8.98 4.98
N VAL A 22 -3.52 -8.72 4.87
CA VAL A 22 -2.83 -7.69 5.67
C VAL A 22 -3.47 -6.32 5.46
N ALA A 23 -3.65 -5.88 4.21
CA ALA A 23 -4.28 -4.58 3.94
C ALA A 23 -5.72 -4.54 4.45
N THR A 24 -6.50 -5.61 4.25
CA THR A 24 -7.89 -5.70 4.73
C THR A 24 -7.97 -5.63 6.25
N ALA A 25 -7.05 -6.26 6.98
CA ALA A 25 -7.03 -6.24 8.45
C ALA A 25 -6.70 -4.84 9.02
N LEU A 26 -5.88 -4.05 8.32
CA LEU A 26 -5.49 -2.71 8.77
C LEU A 26 -6.59 -1.65 8.60
N VAL A 27 -7.49 -1.81 7.63
CA VAL A 27 -8.57 -0.85 7.37
C VAL A 27 -9.49 -0.62 8.59
N PRO A 28 -10.05 -1.64 9.26
CA PRO A 28 -10.89 -1.42 10.44
C PRO A 28 -10.11 -0.79 11.61
N GLU A 29 -8.82 -1.11 11.78
CA GLU A 29 -7.98 -0.42 12.77
C GLU A 29 -7.83 1.08 12.47
N MET A 30 -7.68 1.44 11.18
CA MET A 30 -7.62 2.83 10.75
C MET A 30 -8.94 3.55 10.97
N GLN A 31 -10.06 2.88 10.67
CA GLN A 31 -11.41 3.40 10.88
C GLN A 31 -11.69 3.65 12.37
N ALA A 32 -11.34 2.72 13.24
CA ALA A 32 -11.50 2.89 14.69
C ALA A 32 -10.75 4.13 15.21
N ARG A 33 -9.53 4.37 14.71
CA ARG A 33 -8.71 5.55 15.06
C ARG A 33 -9.13 6.84 14.36
N ALA A 34 -9.98 6.78 13.33
CA ALA A 34 -10.48 7.94 12.63
C ALA A 34 -11.62 8.66 13.38
N PHE A 35 -12.01 8.19 14.56
CA PHE A 35 -12.96 8.89 15.41
C PHE A 35 -12.43 10.29 15.80
N PRO A 36 -13.21 11.36 15.59
CA PRO A 36 -12.75 12.74 15.80
C PRO A 36 -12.51 13.00 17.29
N SER A 37 -11.24 13.07 17.72
CA SER A 37 -10.91 13.20 19.15
C SER A 37 -11.42 14.50 19.78
N GLY A 38 -11.67 15.55 19.00
CA GLY A 38 -12.22 16.82 19.49
C GLY A 38 -13.63 16.70 20.10
N THR A 39 -14.42 15.69 19.70
CA THR A 39 -15.74 15.44 20.31
C THR A 39 -15.65 14.89 21.73
N LEU A 40 -14.45 14.49 22.16
CA LEU A 40 -14.16 14.00 23.51
C LEU A 40 -13.75 15.12 24.46
N SER A 41 -13.94 16.39 24.11
CA SER A 41 -13.69 17.55 24.98
C SER A 41 -14.31 17.33 26.37
N ARG A 42 -13.55 17.65 27.42
CA ARG A 42 -14.01 17.61 28.80
C ARG A 42 -13.58 18.89 29.52
N PRO A 43 -14.41 19.43 30.42
CA PRO A 43 -14.01 20.52 31.29
C PRO A 43 -12.79 20.14 32.12
N ALA A 44 -11.84 21.07 32.19
CA ALA A 44 -10.65 20.97 33.02
C ALA A 44 -10.50 22.23 33.89
N LYS A 45 -9.55 22.18 34.83
CA LYS A 45 -9.22 23.31 35.72
C LYS A 45 -10.45 23.93 36.40
N ASP A 46 -11.28 23.08 37.00
CA ASP A 46 -12.51 23.50 37.70
C ASP A 46 -13.47 24.32 36.81
N GLY A 47 -13.57 23.95 35.53
CA GLY A 47 -14.45 24.61 34.57
C GLY A 47 -13.86 25.84 33.89
N GLN A 48 -12.62 26.22 34.19
CA GLN A 48 -11.93 27.32 33.48
C GLN A 48 -11.55 26.96 32.04
N GLU A 49 -11.36 25.67 31.77
CA GLU A 49 -11.12 25.13 30.42
C GLU A 49 -12.26 24.18 30.05
N ASP A 50 -13.44 24.75 29.80
CA ASP A 50 -14.67 24.03 29.46
C ASP A 50 -14.65 23.42 28.04
N HIS A 51 -13.80 23.95 27.16
CA HIS A 51 -13.61 23.45 25.79
C HIS A 51 -12.14 23.16 25.48
N ASN A 52 -11.85 21.93 25.04
CA ASN A 52 -10.52 21.45 24.68
C ASN A 52 -10.52 20.77 23.31
N THR A 53 -9.55 21.11 22.46
CA THR A 53 -9.47 20.60 21.07
C THR A 53 -9.10 19.13 20.98
N MET A 54 -8.50 18.57 22.04
CA MET A 54 -7.88 17.24 22.04
C MET A 54 -6.84 17.05 20.91
N ALA A 55 -6.21 18.14 20.44
CA ALA A 55 -5.33 18.13 19.27
C ALA A 55 -4.19 17.11 19.35
N ASN A 56 -3.58 16.93 20.53
CA ASN A 56 -2.51 15.94 20.71
C ASN A 56 -2.99 14.49 20.55
N ALA A 57 -4.24 14.18 20.95
CA ALA A 57 -4.82 12.86 20.69
C ALA A 57 -5.05 12.66 19.19
N SER A 58 -5.61 13.66 18.51
CA SER A 58 -5.80 13.66 17.05
C SER A 58 -4.49 13.46 16.30
N ALA A 59 -3.41 14.16 16.67
CA ALA A 59 -2.11 14.06 16.03
C ALA A 59 -1.48 12.66 16.19
N ARG A 60 -1.62 12.04 17.38
CA ARG A 60 -1.15 10.66 17.61
C ARG A 60 -1.94 9.64 16.78
N ASN A 61 -3.26 9.77 16.73
CA ASN A 61 -4.10 8.90 15.90
C ASN A 61 -3.76 9.02 14.42
N LEU A 62 -3.51 10.24 13.92
CA LEU A 62 -3.06 10.47 12.56
C LEU A 62 -1.72 9.79 12.28
N ARG A 63 -0.73 9.97 13.16
CA ARG A 63 0.60 9.36 13.00
C ARG A 63 0.53 7.83 12.94
N GLU A 64 -0.27 7.22 13.80
CA GLU A 64 -0.53 5.78 13.81
C GLU A 64 -1.23 5.29 12.54
N ASN A 65 -2.19 6.06 12.03
CA ASN A 65 -2.87 5.75 10.78
C ASN A 65 -1.98 5.94 9.55
N GLN A 66 -1.02 6.87 9.57
CA GLN A 66 -0.06 7.06 8.49
C GLN A 66 0.80 5.81 8.27
N VAL A 67 1.31 5.20 9.35
CA VAL A 67 2.10 3.95 9.26
C VAL A 67 1.30 2.80 8.64
N ARG A 68 0.02 2.68 9.00
CA ARG A 68 -0.89 1.67 8.43
C ARG A 68 -1.20 1.97 6.97
N LEU A 69 -1.42 3.24 6.64
CA LEU A 69 -1.67 3.69 5.28
C LEU A 69 -0.49 3.37 4.36
N ASP A 70 0.75 3.58 4.80
CA ASP A 70 1.95 3.22 4.03
C ASP A 70 1.95 1.72 3.67
N THR A 71 1.55 0.86 4.62
CA THR A 71 1.44 -0.59 4.42
C THR A 71 0.30 -0.94 3.45
N VAL A 72 -0.87 -0.33 3.61
CA VAL A 72 -2.03 -0.54 2.72
C VAL A 72 -1.69 -0.12 1.28
N LEU A 73 -1.05 1.03 1.10
CA LEU A 73 -0.59 1.49 -0.22
C LEU A 73 0.47 0.57 -0.80
N ALA A 74 1.42 0.09 0.01
CA ALA A 74 2.44 -0.85 -0.43
C ALA A 74 1.83 -2.15 -0.98
N VAL A 75 0.85 -2.72 -0.29
CA VAL A 75 0.09 -3.89 -0.79
C VAL A 75 -0.58 -3.57 -2.13
N GLN A 76 -1.25 -2.42 -2.24
CA GLN A 76 -1.93 -2.03 -3.47
C GLN A 76 -0.96 -1.85 -4.65
N TYR A 77 0.21 -1.28 -4.42
CA TYR A 77 1.25 -1.14 -5.45
C TYR A 77 1.82 -2.50 -5.88
N LEU A 78 2.09 -3.40 -4.93
CA LEU A 78 2.55 -4.77 -5.25
C LEU A 78 1.53 -5.54 -6.09
N MET A 79 0.26 -5.50 -5.68
CA MET A 79 -0.84 -6.16 -6.40
C MET A 79 -1.06 -5.53 -7.78
N SER A 80 -0.98 -4.20 -7.88
CA SER A 80 -1.10 -3.50 -9.17
C SER A 80 0.02 -3.89 -10.12
N ALA A 81 1.26 -3.91 -9.62
CA ALA A 81 2.42 -4.28 -10.42
C ALA A 81 2.36 -5.73 -10.89
N GLN A 82 1.93 -6.65 -10.02
CA GLN A 82 1.68 -8.04 -10.39
C GLN A 82 0.58 -8.15 -11.45
N GLY A 83 -0.52 -7.42 -11.26
CA GLY A 83 -1.61 -7.37 -12.22
C GLY A 83 -1.14 -6.97 -13.61
N VAL A 84 -0.29 -5.94 -13.71
CA VAL A 84 0.33 -5.52 -14.97
C VAL A 84 1.13 -6.64 -15.61
N ASP A 85 2.03 -7.30 -14.87
CA ASP A 85 2.88 -8.36 -15.44
C ASP A 85 2.06 -9.54 -15.93
N LEU A 86 1.01 -9.92 -15.21
CA LEU A 86 0.10 -11.00 -15.63
C LEU A 86 -0.61 -10.68 -16.95
N VAL A 87 -0.98 -9.42 -17.20
CA VAL A 87 -1.49 -9.00 -18.51
C VAL A 87 -0.39 -9.06 -19.56
N VAL A 88 0.80 -8.52 -19.28
CA VAL A 88 1.93 -8.48 -20.22
C VAL A 88 2.35 -9.90 -20.64
N ARG A 89 2.38 -10.85 -19.71
CA ARG A 89 2.69 -12.28 -19.96
C ARG A 89 1.61 -13.02 -20.75
N GLY A 90 0.48 -12.39 -21.03
CA GLY A 90 -0.61 -13.05 -21.74
C GLY A 90 -1.31 -14.13 -20.92
N ILE A 91 -1.32 -14.05 -19.58
CA ILE A 91 -2.16 -14.91 -18.71
C ILE A 91 -3.65 -14.49 -18.81
N ARG A 92 -4.05 -13.92 -19.94
CA ARG A 92 -5.42 -13.56 -20.29
C ARG A 92 -5.86 -14.35 -21.51
N ASP A 93 -7.17 -14.54 -21.60
CA ASP A 93 -7.89 -14.90 -22.82
C ASP A 93 -7.68 -13.83 -23.92
N ARG A 94 -6.56 -13.88 -24.64
CA ARG A 94 -6.31 -13.15 -25.89
C ARG A 94 -6.37 -11.61 -25.83
N ALA A 95 -6.31 -11.00 -24.65
CA ALA A 95 -6.32 -9.54 -24.51
C ALA A 95 -5.00 -8.91 -24.98
N ALA A 96 -5.07 -7.74 -25.62
CA ALA A 96 -3.91 -6.97 -26.02
C ALA A 96 -3.05 -6.56 -24.80
N PRO A 97 -1.71 -6.41 -24.95
CA PRO A 97 -0.82 -5.94 -23.89
C PRO A 97 -1.28 -4.60 -23.29
N PRO A 98 -1.11 -4.38 -21.98
CA PRO A 98 -1.59 -3.16 -21.34
C PRO A 98 -0.79 -1.94 -21.84
N ARG A 99 -1.47 -0.94 -22.36
CA ARG A 99 -0.86 0.38 -22.63
C ARG A 99 -0.82 1.20 -21.35
N LEU A 100 0.27 1.07 -20.59
CA LEU A 100 0.55 1.96 -19.46
C LEU A 100 0.90 3.37 -19.96
N GLY A 101 0.37 4.38 -19.27
CA GLY A 101 0.79 5.77 -19.41
C GLY A 101 2.21 5.99 -18.90
N ALA A 102 2.81 7.14 -19.21
CA ALA A 102 4.22 7.40 -18.89
C ALA A 102 4.52 7.30 -17.38
N GLY A 103 3.65 7.86 -16.52
CA GLY A 103 3.84 7.81 -15.07
C GLY A 103 3.69 6.40 -14.48
N THR A 104 2.65 5.66 -14.87
CA THR A 104 2.43 4.29 -14.39
C THR A 104 3.48 3.32 -14.91
N ARG A 105 4.00 3.55 -16.12
CA ARG A 105 5.16 2.82 -16.65
C ARG A 105 6.40 3.03 -15.78
N ARG A 106 6.75 4.29 -15.45
CA ARG A 106 7.89 4.57 -14.57
C ARG A 106 7.73 3.94 -13.18
N ILE A 107 6.52 3.99 -12.61
CA ILE A 107 6.21 3.29 -11.35
C ILE A 107 6.45 1.78 -11.50
N GLN A 108 5.90 1.15 -12.55
CA GLN A 108 6.10 -0.28 -12.81
C GLN A 108 7.58 -0.64 -12.89
N ASP A 109 8.36 0.15 -13.65
CA ASP A 109 9.78 -0.09 -13.86
C ASP A 109 10.56 0.01 -12.54
N VAL A 110 10.31 1.05 -11.73
CA VAL A 110 10.94 1.24 -10.41
C VAL A 110 10.60 0.10 -9.47
N ILE A 111 9.33 -0.31 -9.42
CA ILE A 111 8.89 -1.45 -8.61
C ILE A 111 9.64 -2.72 -9.05
N ARG A 112 9.74 -2.97 -10.36
CA ARG A 112 10.34 -4.21 -10.88
C ARG A 112 11.85 -4.27 -10.82
N ARG A 113 12.53 -3.11 -10.77
CA ARG A 113 13.96 -3.04 -10.41
C ARG A 113 14.22 -3.47 -8.96
N ALA A 114 13.29 -3.18 -8.06
CA ALA A 114 13.45 -3.42 -6.62
C ALA A 114 12.85 -4.75 -6.14
N ILE A 115 11.75 -5.19 -6.78
CA ILE A 115 10.91 -6.31 -6.33
C ILE A 115 10.49 -7.11 -7.55
N ALA A 116 10.99 -8.35 -7.65
CA ALA A 116 10.68 -9.25 -8.74
C ALA A 116 9.18 -9.60 -8.80
N GLU A 117 8.68 -9.93 -9.99
CA GLU A 117 7.35 -10.50 -10.15
C GLU A 117 7.19 -11.79 -9.30
N LEU A 118 5.98 -12.05 -8.81
CA LEU A 118 5.66 -13.33 -8.15
C LEU A 118 5.38 -14.38 -9.22
N ARG A 119 6.28 -15.36 -9.40
CA ARG A 119 6.13 -16.47 -10.36
C ARG A 119 5.56 -17.72 -9.72
N ASP A 120 6.09 -18.13 -8.59
CA ASP A 120 5.51 -19.12 -7.69
C ASP A 120 5.48 -18.51 -6.28
N ASP A 121 4.70 -19.10 -5.37
CA ASP A 121 4.56 -18.65 -4.00
C ASP A 121 5.93 -18.54 -3.33
N ARG A 122 6.15 -17.41 -2.65
CA ARG A 122 7.34 -17.15 -1.84
C ARG A 122 6.95 -16.35 -0.60
N ASN A 123 7.88 -16.24 0.35
CA ASN A 123 7.70 -15.32 1.47
C ASN A 123 7.65 -13.87 0.95
N LEU A 124 6.50 -13.21 1.12
CA LEU A 124 6.25 -11.84 0.64
C LEU A 124 6.57 -10.74 1.68
N THR A 125 6.93 -11.10 2.91
CA THR A 125 7.30 -10.10 3.94
C THR A 125 8.45 -9.17 3.49
N PRO A 126 9.57 -9.68 2.95
CA PRO A 126 10.66 -8.80 2.50
C PRO A 126 10.26 -7.88 1.34
N ASP A 127 9.35 -8.35 0.48
CA ASP A 127 8.82 -7.57 -0.64
C ASP A 127 7.92 -6.44 -0.13
N LEU A 128 7.04 -6.74 0.85
CA LEU A 128 6.18 -5.76 1.48
C LEU A 128 6.99 -4.68 2.21
N GLU A 129 7.97 -5.07 3.04
CA GLU A 129 8.82 -4.13 3.77
C GLU A 129 9.62 -3.22 2.83
N ARG A 130 10.11 -3.77 1.71
CA ARG A 130 10.78 -2.97 0.67
C ARG A 130 9.80 -1.98 0.03
N MET A 131 8.60 -2.42 -0.32
CA MET A 131 7.59 -1.55 -0.90
C MET A 131 7.15 -0.44 0.06
N VAL A 132 6.99 -0.72 1.36
CA VAL A 132 6.68 0.30 2.38
C VAL A 132 7.74 1.41 2.38
N ARG A 133 9.03 1.05 2.33
CA ARG A 133 10.13 2.04 2.23
C ARG A 133 10.07 2.84 0.93
N MET A 134 9.63 2.24 -0.18
CA MET A 134 9.46 2.94 -1.46
C MET A 134 8.27 3.91 -1.44
N VAL A 135 7.19 3.56 -0.74
CA VAL A 135 5.98 4.40 -0.56
C VAL A 135 6.28 5.61 0.31
N ASN A 136 6.92 5.40 1.47
CA ASN A 136 7.16 6.46 2.44
C ASN A 136 8.44 7.28 2.17
N GLY A 137 9.15 7.00 1.07
CA GLY A 137 10.33 7.73 0.64
C GLY A 137 11.62 7.42 1.41
N GLN A 138 11.65 6.35 2.20
CA GLN A 138 12.85 5.88 2.90
C GLN A 138 13.74 4.97 2.04
N ALA A 139 13.36 4.69 0.79
CA ALA A 139 14.20 4.03 -0.21
C ALA A 139 14.85 5.06 -1.15
N GLY A 140 16.06 4.76 -1.63
CA GLY A 140 16.81 5.64 -2.56
C GLY A 140 16.02 5.98 -3.83
N GLU A 141 15.42 4.99 -4.50
CA GLU A 141 14.46 5.21 -5.60
C GLU A 141 13.01 5.15 -5.07
N GLY A 142 12.49 6.26 -4.53
CA GLY A 142 11.11 6.34 -4.02
C GLY A 142 10.06 6.50 -5.14
N LEU A 143 8.83 6.00 -4.95
CA LEU A 143 7.76 6.07 -5.97
C LEU A 143 7.42 7.50 -6.41
N LEU A 144 7.56 8.47 -5.51
CA LEU A 144 7.27 9.87 -5.79
C LEU A 144 8.26 10.50 -6.79
N SER A 145 9.53 10.10 -6.74
CA SER A 145 10.56 10.54 -7.70
C SER A 145 10.21 10.05 -9.11
N ALA A 146 9.81 8.77 -9.21
CA ALA A 146 9.39 8.12 -10.44
C ALA A 146 8.24 8.87 -11.12
N VAL A 147 7.24 9.31 -10.35
CA VAL A 147 6.11 10.07 -10.89
C VAL A 147 6.55 11.43 -11.42
N ARG A 148 7.39 12.14 -10.65
CA ARG A 148 7.85 13.51 -10.96
C ARG A 148 8.83 13.58 -12.15
N GLY A 149 9.31 12.45 -12.65
CA GLY A 149 10.21 12.42 -13.81
C GLY A 149 11.59 12.98 -13.56
N ARG A 150 11.98 13.15 -12.28
CA ARG A 150 13.37 13.36 -11.90
C ARG A 150 14.01 11.99 -11.86
N ALA A 151 14.69 11.64 -12.95
CA ALA A 151 15.77 10.67 -12.86
C ALA A 151 16.90 11.37 -12.09
N ASP A 152 17.44 10.71 -11.08
CA ASP A 152 18.66 11.14 -10.40
C ASP A 152 19.83 11.24 -11.41
#